data_AF-A0A662X5D0-F1
#
_entry.id   AF-A0A662X5D0-F1
#
_cell.length_a   1.000
_cell.length_b   1.000
_cell.length_c   1.000
_cell.angle_alpha   90.00
_cell.angle_beta   90.00
_cell.angle_gamma   90.00
#
_symmetry.space_group_name_H-M   'P 1'
#
loop_
_entity.id
_entity.type
_entity.pdbx_description
1 polymer ?
#
loop_
_entity_poly.entity_id
_entity_poly.type
_entity_poly.pdbx_seq_one_letter_code
_entity_poly.pdbx_strand_id
1 'polypeptide(L)'
;MKRSKRSHGPFFTSFDGLHVSLRSENAPNNILRSMLVSHGFVELFRIIVEDHSFDKALFASLTEGERDFMQYLFKKCKTTSREFESAYNQTISRWVDRLNMIHNAIKIGDDNPTLREEMTEILDKLYDKGVFSHQFYMQFKKAVERSSKQGRQPASTSKAE
;
A
#
# COMPACT_ATOMS: atom_id res chain seq x y z
N MET A 1 36.96 -1.09 -24.05
CA MET A 1 36.11 -1.32 -22.87
C MET A 1 34.65 -1.39 -23.30
N LYS A 2 34.03 -2.57 -23.28
CA LYS A 2 32.59 -2.73 -23.59
C LYS A 2 31.80 -2.43 -22.32
N ARG A 3 31.01 -1.34 -22.30
CA ARG A 3 30.09 -1.03 -21.19
C ARG A 3 29.10 -2.20 -21.05
N SER A 4 29.12 -2.85 -19.89
CA SER A 4 28.13 -3.86 -19.50
C SER A 4 26.74 -3.22 -19.60
N LYS A 5 25.87 -3.76 -20.46
CA LYS A 5 24.47 -3.34 -20.55
C LYS A 5 23.81 -3.73 -19.23
N ARG A 6 23.73 -2.78 -18.29
CA ARG A 6 22.88 -2.92 -17.11
C ARG A 6 21.47 -3.18 -17.63
N SER A 7 20.91 -4.35 -17.29
CA SER A 7 19.53 -4.76 -17.56
C SER A 7 18.57 -3.77 -16.88
N HIS A 8 18.37 -2.59 -17.45
CA HIS A 8 17.24 -1.73 -17.08
C HIS A 8 15.96 -2.46 -17.53
N GLY A 9 14.95 -2.50 -16.67
CA GLY A 9 13.64 -3.04 -17.08
C GLY A 9 13.09 -2.27 -18.29
N PRO A 10 12.03 -2.75 -18.96
CA PRO A 10 11.48 -2.09 -20.16
C PRO A 10 10.75 -0.77 -19.85
N PHE A 11 10.96 -0.21 -18.66
CA PHE A 11 10.31 0.97 -18.13
C PHE A 11 11.32 1.90 -17.47
N PHE A 12 11.10 3.20 -17.62
CA PHE A 12 11.89 4.24 -16.97
C PHE A 12 10.99 5.31 -16.37
N THR A 13 11.52 6.01 -15.37
CA THR A 13 10.85 7.14 -14.73
C THR A 13 11.34 8.43 -15.38
N SER A 14 10.42 9.33 -15.70
CA SER A 14 10.70 10.67 -16.25
C SER A 14 10.11 11.74 -15.33
N PHE A 15 10.81 12.86 -15.23
CA PHE A 15 10.45 13.99 -14.38
C PHE A 15 10.27 15.24 -15.25
N ASP A 16 9.13 15.90 -15.11
CA ASP A 16 8.85 17.24 -15.63
C ASP A 16 8.52 18.15 -14.45
N GLY A 17 9.58 18.69 -13.84
CA GLY A 17 9.50 19.28 -12.50
C GLY A 17 8.97 18.27 -11.47
N LEU A 18 7.80 18.57 -10.92
CA LEU A 18 7.11 17.72 -9.93
C LEU A 18 6.14 16.71 -10.56
N HIS A 19 5.96 16.71 -11.89
CA HIS A 19 5.19 15.67 -12.56
C HIS A 19 6.10 14.48 -12.88
N VAL A 20 5.80 13.35 -12.24
CA VAL A 20 6.56 12.11 -12.40
C VAL A 20 5.75 11.15 -13.24
N SER A 21 6.37 10.57 -14.28
CA SER A 21 5.71 9.64 -15.21
C SER A 21 6.54 8.38 -15.42
N LEU A 22 5.89 7.22 -15.31
CA LEU A 22 6.42 5.93 -15.75
C LEU A 22 6.13 5.74 -17.25
N ARG A 23 7.17 5.46 -18.03
CA ARG A 23 7.11 5.28 -19.47
C ARG A 23 7.70 3.94 -19.87
N SER A 24 7.32 3.43 -21.03
CA SER A 24 7.96 2.25 -21.62
C SER A 24 9.09 2.67 -22.55
N GLU A 25 10.21 1.93 -22.54
CA GLU A 25 11.32 2.16 -23.47
C GLU A 25 10.90 1.99 -24.94
N ASN A 26 9.97 1.07 -25.21
CA ASN A 26 9.50 0.76 -26.57
C ASN A 26 8.45 1.73 -27.10
N ALA A 27 7.84 2.53 -26.22
CA ALA A 27 6.86 3.56 -26.57
C ALA A 27 6.99 4.75 -25.61
N PRO A 28 8.05 5.57 -25.74
CA PRO A 28 8.37 6.61 -24.75
C PRO A 28 7.28 7.67 -24.59
N ASN A 29 6.50 7.91 -25.65
CA ASN A 29 5.39 8.86 -25.62
C ASN A 29 4.17 8.34 -24.86
N ASN A 30 4.10 7.02 -24.58
CA ASN A 30 3.01 6.42 -23.84
C ASN A 30 3.27 6.47 -22.33
N ILE A 31 2.44 7.23 -21.61
CA ILE A 31 2.49 7.34 -20.16
C ILE A 31 1.65 6.21 -19.56
N LEU A 32 2.31 5.31 -18.82
CA LEU A 32 1.64 4.18 -18.17
C LEU A 32 0.98 4.58 -16.85
N ARG A 33 1.64 5.48 -16.13
CA ARG A 33 1.14 6.07 -14.90
C ARG A 33 1.90 7.37 -14.63
N SER A 34 1.22 8.36 -14.09
CA SER A 34 1.81 9.62 -13.66
C SER A 34 1.19 10.12 -12.37
N MET A 35 1.92 10.98 -11.65
CA MET A 35 1.49 11.62 -10.42
C MET A 35 2.20 12.96 -10.26
N LEU A 36 1.47 13.97 -9.75
CA LEU A 36 2.08 15.18 -9.21
C LEU A 36 2.55 14.87 -7.78
N VAL A 37 3.83 15.10 -7.50
CA VAL A 37 4.46 14.75 -6.21
C VAL A 37 5.07 15.97 -5.53
N SER A 38 5.47 15.81 -4.28
CA SER A 38 6.22 16.80 -3.52
C SER A 38 7.70 16.87 -3.94
N HIS A 39 8.39 17.95 -3.56
CA HIS A 39 9.84 18.05 -3.75
C HIS A 39 10.60 16.93 -2.99
N GLY A 40 10.13 16.57 -1.79
CA GLY A 40 10.72 15.52 -0.97
C GLY A 40 10.67 14.15 -1.65
N PHE A 41 9.63 13.87 -2.45
CA PHE A 41 9.59 12.66 -3.29
C PHE A 41 10.73 12.65 -4.30
N VAL A 42 10.90 13.76 -5.04
CA VAL A 42 11.91 13.86 -6.11
C VAL A 42 13.31 13.72 -5.51
N GLU A 43 13.56 14.38 -4.39
CA GLU A 43 14.83 14.33 -3.68
C GLU A 43 15.13 12.92 -3.16
N LEU A 44 14.18 12.27 -2.48
CA LEU A 44 14.37 10.89 -2.01
C LEU A 44 14.60 9.91 -3.17
N PHE A 45 13.83 10.06 -4.27
CA PHE A 45 14.01 9.23 -5.46
C PHE A 45 15.44 9.36 -6.00
N ARG A 46 15.94 10.59 -6.11
CA ARG A 46 17.30 10.87 -6.57
C ARG A 46 18.35 10.24 -5.65
N ILE A 47 18.24 10.44 -4.33
CA ILE A 47 19.15 9.87 -3.33
C ILE A 47 19.20 8.34 -3.45
N ILE A 48 18.07 7.69 -3.68
CA ILE A 48 18.02 6.23 -3.82
C ILE A 48 18.65 5.76 -5.13
N VAL A 49 18.33 6.41 -6.25
CA VAL A 49 18.73 5.96 -7.59
C VAL A 49 20.17 6.33 -7.92
N GLU A 50 20.60 7.54 -7.56
CA GLU A 50 21.90 8.10 -7.90
C GLU A 50 22.94 7.84 -6.81
N ASP A 51 22.59 8.14 -5.55
CA ASP A 51 23.53 8.03 -4.43
C ASP A 51 23.52 6.65 -3.76
N HIS A 52 22.57 5.78 -4.15
CA HIS A 52 22.35 4.46 -3.53
C HIS A 52 22.19 4.54 -2.00
N SER A 53 21.60 5.63 -1.52
CA SER A 53 21.38 5.91 -0.10
C SER A 53 19.88 6.01 0.19
N PHE A 54 19.52 6.25 1.45
CA PHE A 54 18.14 6.40 1.87
C PHE A 54 18.00 7.42 3.00
N ASP A 55 17.14 8.41 2.79
CA ASP A 55 16.80 9.39 3.81
C ASP A 55 15.44 9.04 4.45
N LYS A 56 15.52 8.67 5.74
CA LYS A 56 14.34 8.29 6.52
C LYS A 56 13.42 9.46 6.84
N ALA A 57 13.95 10.67 7.00
CA ALA A 57 13.15 11.85 7.30
C ALA A 57 12.36 12.29 6.07
N LEU A 58 12.99 12.29 4.88
CA LEU A 58 12.29 12.52 3.62
C LEU A 58 11.19 11.47 3.41
N PHE A 59 11.50 10.18 3.59
CA PHE A 59 10.50 9.12 3.49
C PHE A 59 9.32 9.33 4.46
N ALA A 60 9.59 9.73 5.70
CA ALA A 60 8.58 9.99 6.71
C ALA A 60 7.68 11.19 6.36
N SER A 61 8.20 12.16 5.60
CA SER A 61 7.44 13.33 5.14
C SER A 61 6.52 13.03 3.95
N LEU A 62 6.78 11.97 3.18
CA LEU A 62 5.95 11.59 2.03
C LEU A 62 4.54 11.16 2.47
N THR A 63 3.56 11.52 1.65
CA THR A 63 2.20 10.99 1.77
C THR A 63 2.17 9.48 1.48
N GLU A 64 1.11 8.80 1.93
CA GLU A 64 0.93 7.37 1.64
C GLU A 64 0.90 7.09 0.14
N GLY A 65 0.16 7.92 -0.63
CA GLY A 65 0.08 7.78 -2.09
C GLY A 65 1.43 7.95 -2.79
N GLU A 66 2.27 8.86 -2.31
CA GLU A 66 3.63 9.03 -2.83
C GLU A 66 4.52 7.81 -2.54
N ARG A 67 4.46 7.26 -1.33
CA ARG A 67 5.24 6.05 -0.99
C ARG A 67 4.81 4.87 -1.85
N ASP A 68 3.50 4.68 -2.02
CA ASP A 68 2.94 3.62 -2.88
C ASP A 68 3.34 3.81 -4.34
N PHE A 69 3.33 5.05 -4.82
CA PHE A 69 3.76 5.35 -6.18
C PHE A 69 5.26 5.11 -6.37
N MET A 70 6.12 5.50 -5.41
CA MET A 70 7.56 5.22 -5.45
C MET A 70 7.83 3.71 -5.44
N GLN A 71 7.15 2.95 -4.57
CA GLN A 71 7.23 1.48 -4.56
C GLN A 71 6.82 0.87 -5.90
N TYR A 72 5.75 1.39 -6.51
CA TYR A 72 5.31 0.98 -7.84
C TYR A 72 6.38 1.25 -8.90
N LEU A 73 6.97 2.44 -8.91
CA LEU A 73 8.05 2.82 -9.83
C LEU A 73 9.26 1.89 -9.67
N PHE A 74 9.74 1.68 -8.43
CA PHE A 74 10.89 0.81 -8.17
C PHE A 74 10.66 -0.62 -8.63
N LYS A 75 9.46 -1.18 -8.37
CA LYS A 75 9.09 -2.51 -8.86
C LYS A 75 9.09 -2.60 -10.39
N LYS A 76 8.58 -1.57 -11.09
CA LYS A 76 8.51 -1.55 -12.56
C LYS A 76 9.86 -1.30 -13.22
N CYS A 77 10.64 -0.37 -12.69
CA CYS A 77 11.97 -0.02 -13.19
C CYS A 77 13.07 -1.00 -12.74
N LYS A 78 12.74 -1.96 -11.86
CA LYS A 78 13.70 -2.89 -11.22
C LYS A 78 14.78 -2.16 -10.40
N THR A 79 14.39 -1.06 -9.76
CA THR A 79 15.24 -0.33 -8.80
C THR A 79 15.14 -1.04 -7.45
N THR A 80 16.28 -1.33 -6.83
CA THR A 80 16.34 -1.99 -5.53
C THR A 80 16.92 -1.04 -4.48
N SER A 81 16.28 -0.93 -3.33
CA SER A 81 16.82 -0.25 -2.14
C SER A 81 16.29 -0.96 -0.90
N ARG A 82 17.20 -1.58 -0.14
CA ARG A 82 16.83 -2.41 1.01
C ARG A 82 16.22 -1.56 2.12
N GLU A 83 16.77 -0.37 2.34
CA GLU A 83 16.34 0.59 3.33
C GLU A 83 14.95 1.12 3.00
N PHE A 84 14.70 1.46 1.72
CA PHE A 84 13.37 1.86 1.27
C PHE A 84 12.36 0.72 1.43
N GLU A 85 12.70 -0.50 0.97
CA GLU A 85 11.82 -1.67 1.11
C GLU A 85 11.51 -1.95 2.60
N SER A 86 12.52 -1.86 3.47
CA SER A 86 12.33 -2.02 4.91
C SER A 86 11.40 -0.95 5.48
N ALA A 87 11.61 0.33 5.14
CA ALA A 87 10.78 1.43 5.61
C ALA A 87 9.34 1.33 5.08
N TYR A 88 9.16 0.96 3.82
CA TYR A 88 7.85 0.73 3.22
C TYR A 88 7.13 -0.46 3.87
N ASN A 89 7.81 -1.59 4.06
CA ASN A 89 7.24 -2.75 4.73
C ASN A 89 6.87 -2.45 6.20
N GLN A 90 7.60 -1.59 6.90
CA GLN A 90 7.21 -1.13 8.23
C GLN A 90 5.87 -0.37 8.21
N THR A 91 5.54 0.37 7.13
CA THR A 91 4.22 1.00 6.99
C THR A 91 3.12 -0.05 6.85
N ILE A 92 3.38 -1.15 6.13
CA ILE A 92 2.46 -2.28 6.01
C ILE A 92 2.29 -3.00 7.35
N SER A 93 3.38 -3.25 8.07
CA SER A 93 3.32 -3.92 9.38
C SER A 93 2.43 -3.18 10.37
N ARG A 94 2.44 -1.84 10.38
CA ARG A 94 1.54 -1.05 11.25
C ARG A 94 0.06 -1.32 10.96
N TRP A 95 -0.30 -1.49 9.69
CA TRP A 95 -1.66 -1.86 9.30
C TRP A 95 -2.02 -3.27 9.78
N VAL A 96 -1.09 -4.21 9.65
CA VAL A 96 -1.27 -5.59 10.16
C VAL A 96 -1.41 -5.61 11.69
N ASP A 97 -0.60 -4.84 12.41
CA ASP A 97 -0.65 -4.74 13.87
C ASP A 97 -2.00 -4.15 14.33
N ARG A 98 -2.47 -3.09 13.65
CA ARG A 98 -3.79 -2.50 13.93
C ARG A 98 -4.92 -3.49 13.64
N LEU A 99 -4.82 -4.25 12.55
CA LEU A 99 -5.79 -5.30 12.22
C LEU A 99 -5.86 -6.37 13.31
N ASN A 100 -4.70 -6.82 13.81
CA ASN A 100 -4.62 -7.80 14.91
C ASN A 100 -5.24 -7.25 16.20
N MET A 101 -5.00 -5.97 16.50
CA MET A 101 -5.57 -5.30 17.68
C MET A 101 -7.10 -5.25 17.59
N ILE A 102 -7.65 -4.83 16.45
CA ILE A 102 -9.10 -4.82 16.21
C ILE A 102 -9.70 -6.22 16.30
N HIS A 103 -9.07 -7.21 15.68
CA HIS A 103 -9.53 -8.59 15.71
C HIS A 103 -9.61 -9.14 17.15
N ASN A 104 -8.59 -8.85 17.97
CA ASN A 104 -8.57 -9.25 19.37
C ASN A 104 -9.65 -8.52 20.19
N ALA A 105 -9.91 -7.23 19.94
CA ALA A 105 -10.97 -6.48 20.59
C ALA A 105 -12.36 -7.09 20.31
N ILE A 106 -12.65 -7.38 19.04
CA ILE A 106 -13.91 -8.04 18.65
C ILE A 106 -14.04 -9.42 19.30
N LYS A 107 -12.94 -10.18 19.36
CA LYS A 107 -12.93 -11.53 19.94
C LYS A 107 -13.23 -11.54 21.44
N ILE A 108 -12.87 -10.48 22.19
CA ILE A 108 -13.19 -10.35 23.62
C ILE A 108 -14.58 -9.72 23.87
N GLY A 109 -15.35 -9.45 22.82
CA GLY A 109 -16.73 -8.97 22.92
C GLY A 109 -16.90 -7.45 22.74
N ASP A 110 -15.89 -6.72 22.28
CA ASP A 110 -16.05 -5.33 21.87
C ASP A 110 -16.77 -5.28 20.51
N ASP A 111 -18.08 -5.03 20.54
CA ASP A 111 -18.94 -4.97 19.35
C ASP A 111 -19.15 -3.53 18.85
N ASN A 112 -18.17 -2.64 19.08
CA ASN A 112 -18.23 -1.31 18.51
C ASN A 112 -18.25 -1.38 16.97
N PRO A 113 -19.32 -0.89 16.30
CA PRO A 113 -19.45 -0.97 14.85
C PRO A 113 -18.31 -0.25 14.10
N THR A 114 -17.72 0.79 14.70
CA THR A 114 -16.60 1.52 14.08
C THR A 114 -15.36 0.65 13.92
N LEU A 115 -15.15 -0.35 14.78
CA LEU A 115 -14.03 -1.28 14.67
C LEU A 115 -14.16 -2.17 13.42
N ARG A 116 -15.39 -2.55 13.05
CA ARG A 116 -15.64 -3.39 11.86
C ARG A 116 -15.46 -2.59 10.57
N GLU A 117 -15.87 -1.32 10.59
CA GLU A 117 -15.62 -0.39 9.49
C GLU A 117 -14.11 -0.19 9.29
N GLU A 118 -13.39 0.14 10.37
CA GLU A 118 -11.94 0.30 10.35
C GLU A 118 -11.22 -0.98 9.88
N MET A 119 -11.65 -2.16 10.35
CA MET A 119 -11.11 -3.44 9.90
C MET A 119 -11.24 -3.61 8.38
N THR A 120 -12.40 -3.23 7.81
CA THR A 120 -12.66 -3.31 6.37
C THR A 120 -11.76 -2.34 5.60
N GLU A 121 -11.63 -1.10 6.07
CA GLU A 121 -10.76 -0.10 5.44
C GLU A 121 -9.29 -0.53 5.43
N ILE A 122 -8.79 -1.11 6.53
CA ILE A 122 -7.42 -1.61 6.62
C ILE A 122 -7.19 -2.76 5.64
N LEU A 123 -8.16 -3.67 5.50
CA LEU A 123 -8.06 -4.80 4.57
C LEU A 123 -8.05 -4.34 3.12
N ASP A 124 -8.88 -3.36 2.77
CA ASP A 124 -8.90 -2.76 1.44
C ASP A 124 -7.52 -2.17 1.12
N LYS A 125 -6.93 -1.41 2.05
CA LYS A 125 -5.57 -0.87 1.88
C LYS A 125 -4.50 -1.96 1.71
N LEU A 126 -4.53 -3.00 2.53
CA LEU A 126 -3.56 -4.10 2.43
C LEU A 126 -3.71 -4.88 1.11
N TYR A 127 -4.94 -5.05 0.63
CA TYR A 127 -5.21 -5.64 -0.67
C TYR A 127 -4.67 -4.78 -1.81
N ASP A 128 -4.91 -3.46 -1.79
CA ASP A 128 -4.41 -2.53 -2.79
C ASP A 128 -2.88 -2.49 -2.85
N LYS A 129 -2.21 -2.65 -1.68
CA LYS A 129 -0.76 -2.79 -1.57
C LYS A 129 -0.23 -4.16 -2.02
N GLY A 130 -1.12 -5.09 -2.39
CA GLY A 130 -0.76 -6.42 -2.90
C GLY A 130 -0.29 -7.40 -1.83
N VAL A 131 -0.64 -7.17 -0.56
CA VAL A 131 -0.27 -8.05 0.56
C VAL A 131 -1.04 -9.37 0.50
N PHE A 132 -2.27 -9.35 -0.01
CA PHE A 132 -3.15 -10.52 -0.08
C PHE A 132 -3.44 -10.93 -1.52
N SER A 133 -3.73 -12.22 -1.72
CA SER A 133 -4.35 -12.67 -2.95
C SER A 133 -5.81 -12.22 -3.02
N HIS A 134 -6.33 -12.04 -4.24
CA HIS A 134 -7.73 -11.69 -4.46
C HIS A 134 -8.69 -12.69 -3.80
N GLN A 135 -8.36 -13.99 -3.87
CA GLN A 135 -9.17 -15.05 -3.26
C GLN A 135 -9.25 -14.91 -1.74
N PHE A 136 -8.11 -14.63 -1.08
CA PHE A 136 -8.06 -14.42 0.37
C PHE A 136 -8.89 -13.20 0.78
N TYR A 137 -8.68 -12.08 0.09
CA TYR A 137 -9.42 -10.84 0.35
C TYR A 137 -10.95 -11.05 0.23
N MET A 138 -11.40 -11.73 -0.82
CA MET A 138 -12.83 -12.01 -1.04
C MET A 138 -13.44 -12.94 0.02
N GLN A 139 -12.69 -13.95 0.48
CA GLN A 139 -13.15 -14.83 1.56
C GLN A 139 -13.30 -14.05 2.87
N PHE A 140 -12.33 -13.20 3.17
CA PHE A 140 -12.35 -12.39 4.38
C PHE A 140 -13.51 -11.40 4.36
N LYS A 141 -13.71 -10.65 3.28
CA LYS A 141 -14.80 -9.67 3.14
C LYS A 141 -16.18 -10.31 3.41
N LYS A 142 -16.40 -11.51 2.87
CA LYS A 142 -17.61 -12.30 3.13
C LYS A 142 -17.78 -12.69 4.60
N ALA A 143 -16.69 -12.98 5.31
CA ALA A 143 -16.74 -13.33 6.74
C ALA A 143 -17.17 -12.13 7.59
N VAL A 144 -16.63 -10.93 7.30
CA VAL A 144 -17.02 -9.68 7.97
C VAL A 144 -18.49 -9.37 7.74
N GLU A 145 -18.96 -9.43 6.50
CA GLU A 145 -20.37 -9.19 6.12
C GLU A 145 -21.36 -10.16 6.77
N ARG A 146 -20.95 -11.41 7.01
CA ARG A 146 -21.80 -12.40 7.71
C ARG A 146 -21.90 -12.07 9.20
N SER A 147 -20.79 -11.71 9.82
CA SER A 147 -20.75 -11.36 11.25
C SER A 147 -21.55 -10.09 11.57
N SER A 148 -21.61 -9.11 10.66
CA SER A 148 -22.42 -7.91 10.84
C SER A 148 -23.93 -8.15 10.69
N LYS A 149 -24.34 -9.19 9.95
CA LYS A 149 -25.76 -9.57 9.81
C LYS A 149 -26.29 -10.38 11.01
N GLN A 150 -25.43 -11.10 11.72
CA GLN A 150 -25.83 -11.91 12.88
C GLN A 150 -26.11 -11.08 14.15
N GLY A 151 -25.55 -9.88 14.28
CA GLY A 151 -25.88 -8.93 15.36
C GLY A 151 -27.20 -8.15 15.16
N ARG A 152 -27.92 -8.36 14.05
CA ARG A 152 -29.19 -7.69 13.71
C ARG A 152 -30.41 -8.65 13.75
N GLN A 153 -30.42 -9.65 14.62
CA GLN A 153 -31.68 -10.35 14.93
C GLN A 153 -32.44 -9.57 16.02
N PRO A 154 -33.71 -9.18 15.79
CA PRO A 154 -34.53 -8.60 16.84
C PRO A 154 -34.73 -9.65 17.94
N ALA A 155 -34.56 -9.23 19.20
CA ALA A 155 -34.96 -10.02 20.35
C ALA A 155 -36.43 -10.41 20.20
N SER A 156 -36.69 -11.65 19.79
CA SER A 156 -38.02 -12.20 19.71
C SER A 156 -38.52 -12.44 21.14
N THR A 157 -39.27 -11.45 21.62
CA THR A 157 -40.40 -11.54 22.57
C THR A 157 -40.44 -12.79 23.43
N SER A 158 -40.08 -12.61 24.70
CA SER A 158 -40.68 -13.37 25.80
C SER A 158 -42.21 -13.26 25.69
N LYS A 159 -42.89 -14.38 25.46
CA LYS A 159 -44.27 -14.55 25.89
C LYS A 159 -44.24 -15.49 27.07
N ALA A 160 -44.52 -14.91 28.24
CA ALA A 160 -45.08 -15.63 29.36
C ALA A 160 -46.44 -16.20 28.94
N GLU A 161 -46.65 -17.48 29.24
CA GLU A 161 -47.91 -18.08 29.66
C GLU A 161 -47.62 -19.45 30.29
#